data_AF-A0A2A8SID3-F1
#
_entry.id   AF-A0A2A8SID3-F1
#
_cell.length_a   1.000
_cell.length_b   1.000
_cell.length_c   1.000
_cell.angle_alpha   90.00
_cell.angle_beta   90.00
_cell.angle_gamma   90.00
#
_symmetry.space_group_name_H-M   'P 1'
#
loop_
_entity.id
_entity.type
_entity.pdbx_description
1 polymer ?
#
loop_
_entity_poly.entity_id
_entity_poly.type
_entity_poly.pdbx_seq_one_letter_code
_entity_poly.pdbx_strand_id
1 'polypeptide(L)'
;MKSLIWKEFRLVKSRWQKTIFILFILAVLSLYATSSLKTLSIPMKFNFILGVTSIIFMSEIIFESIKSDKGNKTLEKLLPLFSAEKIILAKTVFGMITATLVSITYSMAFFIYFVLLKGYPQFEILGAISLLPVINLLFGNILTVLILLIDNMLVTKLLTMTGTIIYILLFSNTGDIGLLFISVAVLFIVAFLLNMVIKKRSIENIL
;
A
#
# COMPACT_ATOMS: atom_id res chain seq x y z
N MET A 1 -9.90 4.49 17.96
CA MET A 1 -9.44 3.57 16.91
C MET A 1 -10.60 3.00 16.10
N LYS A 2 -11.56 2.29 16.71
CA LYS A 2 -12.74 1.72 16.01
C LYS A 2 -13.53 2.76 15.18
N SER A 3 -13.77 3.95 15.73
CA SER A 3 -14.45 5.05 15.04
C SER A 3 -13.68 5.55 13.80
N LEU A 4 -12.35 5.69 13.91
CA LEU A 4 -11.48 6.11 12.81
C LEU A 4 -11.50 5.07 11.68
N ILE A 5 -11.36 3.78 12.01
CA ILE A 5 -11.41 2.68 11.04
C ILE A 5 -12.78 2.64 10.33
N TRP A 6 -13.88 2.83 11.07
CA TRP A 6 -15.22 2.83 10.50
C TRP A 6 -15.46 3.98 9.51
N LYS A 7 -14.86 5.15 9.77
CA LYS A 7 -14.87 6.28 8.85
C LYS A 7 -14.18 5.91 7.53
N GLU A 8 -12.98 5.30 7.60
CA GLU A 8 -12.25 4.87 6.40
C GLU A 8 -13.04 3.83 5.59
N PHE A 9 -13.72 2.90 6.27
CA PHE A 9 -14.60 1.93 5.62
C PHE A 9 -15.74 2.59 4.84
N ARG A 10 -16.40 3.61 5.41
CA ARG A 10 -17.46 4.37 4.71
C ARG A 10 -16.94 5.09 3.47
N LEU A 11 -15.71 5.60 3.52
CA LEU A 11 -15.06 6.28 2.39
C LEU A 11 -14.78 5.33 1.23
N VAL A 12 -14.33 4.10 1.50
CA VAL A 12 -14.14 3.09 0.44
C VAL A 12 -15.49 2.68 -0.15
N LYS A 13 -16.51 2.47 0.70
CA LYS A 13 -17.85 2.08 0.24
C LYS A 13 -18.48 3.11 -0.70
N SER A 14 -18.27 4.42 -0.45
CA SER A 14 -18.82 5.46 -1.33
C SER A 14 -18.14 5.56 -2.69
N ARG A 15 -16.99 4.89 -2.88
CA ARG A 15 -16.15 5.00 -4.09
C ARG A 15 -15.96 3.68 -4.84
N TRP A 16 -16.87 2.73 -4.64
CA TRP A 16 -16.78 1.39 -5.22
C TRP A 16 -16.55 1.37 -6.74
N GLN A 17 -17.09 2.34 -7.49
CA GLN A 17 -16.89 2.45 -8.94
C GLN A 17 -15.42 2.64 -9.32
N LYS A 18 -14.71 3.53 -8.61
CA LYS A 18 -13.28 3.80 -8.85
C LYS A 18 -12.45 2.56 -8.50
N THR A 19 -12.81 1.87 -7.41
CA THR A 19 -12.19 0.61 -6.98
C THR A 19 -12.31 -0.47 -8.05
N ILE A 20 -13.49 -0.66 -8.64
CA ILE A 20 -13.72 -1.63 -9.72
C ILE A 20 -12.90 -1.26 -10.97
N PHE A 21 -12.85 0.02 -11.33
CA PHE A 21 -12.06 0.47 -12.48
C PHE A 21 -10.56 0.19 -12.30
N ILE A 22 -10.02 0.40 -11.10
CA ILE A 22 -8.63 0.06 -10.77
C ILE A 22 -8.39 -1.45 -10.88
N LEU A 23 -9.30 -2.30 -10.37
CA LEU A 23 -9.20 -3.76 -10.53
C LEU A 23 -9.20 -4.18 -12.00
N PHE A 24 -10.00 -3.52 -12.84
CA PHE A 24 -10.03 -3.77 -14.27
C PHE A 24 -8.70 -3.42 -14.95
N ILE A 25 -8.13 -2.25 -14.67
CA ILE A 25 -6.80 -1.86 -15.20
C ILE A 25 -5.73 -2.86 -14.75
N LEU A 26 -5.76 -3.25 -13.47
CA LEU A 26 -4.85 -4.25 -12.95
C LEU A 26 -5.00 -5.58 -13.68
N ALA A 27 -6.22 -6.00 -14.03
CA ALA A 27 -6.46 -7.24 -14.79
C ALA A 27 -5.77 -7.20 -16.15
N VAL A 28 -5.88 -6.08 -16.87
CA VAL A 28 -5.18 -5.89 -18.15
C VAL A 28 -3.66 -5.93 -17.96
N LEU A 29 -3.14 -5.24 -16.94
CA LEU A 29 -1.69 -5.24 -16.63
C LEU A 29 -1.19 -6.64 -16.26
N SER A 30 -1.96 -7.41 -15.50
CA SER A 30 -1.58 -8.76 -15.07
C SER A 30 -1.59 -9.74 -16.24
N LEU A 31 -2.56 -9.64 -17.15
CA LEU A 31 -2.58 -10.42 -18.41
C LEU A 31 -1.41 -10.04 -19.33
N TYR A 32 -1.07 -8.75 -19.42
CA TYR A 32 0.08 -8.28 -20.18
C TYR A 32 1.40 -8.81 -19.59
N ALA A 33 1.62 -8.64 -18.29
CA ALA A 33 2.79 -9.15 -17.58
C ALA A 33 2.94 -10.67 -17.74
N THR A 34 1.81 -11.38 -17.70
CA THR A 34 1.75 -12.83 -17.90
C THR A 34 2.22 -13.26 -19.30
N SER A 35 1.66 -12.63 -20.34
CA SER A 35 1.87 -13.01 -21.75
C SER A 35 3.18 -12.51 -22.35
N SER A 36 3.63 -11.32 -21.94
CA SER A 36 4.77 -10.63 -22.56
C SER A 36 6.09 -10.86 -21.82
N LEU A 37 6.08 -11.02 -20.49
CA LEU A 37 7.30 -11.22 -19.70
C LEU A 37 7.73 -12.69 -19.67
N LYS A 38 8.01 -13.28 -20.84
CA LYS A 38 8.35 -14.70 -20.96
C LYS A 38 9.63 -15.11 -20.23
N THR A 39 10.52 -14.16 -19.94
CA THR A 39 11.79 -14.36 -19.25
C THR A 39 11.68 -14.48 -17.73
N LEU A 40 10.58 -14.01 -17.12
CA LEU A 40 10.38 -14.07 -15.68
C LEU A 40 9.83 -15.44 -15.25
N SER A 41 10.35 -15.96 -14.13
CA SER A 41 9.82 -17.16 -13.49
C SER A 41 8.39 -16.91 -12.97
N ILE A 42 7.59 -17.98 -12.81
CA ILE A 42 6.22 -17.89 -12.29
C ILE A 42 6.16 -17.21 -10.90
N PRO A 43 7.06 -17.50 -9.94
CA PRO A 43 7.11 -16.81 -8.64
C PRO A 43 7.42 -15.33 -8.79
N MET A 44 8.35 -14.95 -9.67
CA MET A 44 8.65 -13.54 -9.92
C MET A 44 7.43 -12.80 -10.50
N LYS A 45 6.70 -13.43 -11.42
CA LYS A 45 5.44 -12.88 -11.94
C LYS A 45 4.37 -12.73 -10.85
N PHE A 46 4.24 -13.75 -10.00
CA PHE A 46 3.30 -13.69 -8.87
C PHE A 46 3.67 -12.57 -7.89
N ASN A 47 4.93 -12.49 -7.47
CA ASN A 47 5.42 -11.47 -6.55
C ASN A 47 5.32 -10.06 -7.15
N PHE A 48 5.53 -9.93 -8.46
CA PHE A 48 5.29 -8.68 -9.19
C PHE A 48 3.82 -8.27 -9.13
N ILE A 49 2.89 -9.17 -9.49
CA ILE A 49 1.44 -8.89 -9.47
C ILE A 49 0.97 -8.58 -8.03
N LEU A 50 1.43 -9.36 -7.05
CA LEU A 50 1.17 -9.14 -5.63
C LEU A 50 1.65 -7.75 -5.21
N GLY A 51 2.90 -7.41 -5.53
CA GLY A 51 3.48 -6.13 -5.18
C GLY A 51 2.76 -4.95 -5.81
N VAL A 52 2.52 -5.00 -7.12
CA VAL A 52 1.83 -3.95 -7.91
C VAL A 52 0.42 -3.71 -7.40
N THR A 53 -0.36 -4.78 -7.19
CA THR A 53 -1.74 -4.68 -6.71
C THR A 53 -1.79 -4.10 -5.31
N SER A 54 -0.91 -4.58 -4.42
CA SER A 54 -0.82 -4.12 -3.03
C SER A 54 -0.56 -2.62 -2.94
N ILE A 55 0.47 -2.13 -3.64
CA ILE A 55 0.87 -0.73 -3.53
C ILE A 55 -0.10 0.24 -4.20
N ILE A 56 -0.71 -0.14 -5.32
CA ILE A 56 -1.73 0.68 -5.98
C ILE A 56 -2.93 0.85 -5.07
N PHE A 57 -3.41 -0.23 -4.45
CA PHE A 57 -4.52 -0.14 -3.49
C PHE A 57 -4.16 0.65 -2.24
N MET A 58 -2.96 0.42 -1.69
CA MET A 58 -2.50 1.13 -0.51
C MET A 58 -2.42 2.64 -0.75
N SER A 59 -1.78 3.04 -1.85
CA SER A 59 -1.62 4.45 -2.21
C SER A 59 -2.95 5.14 -2.52
N GLU A 60 -3.84 4.49 -3.27
CA GLU A 60 -5.17 5.00 -3.59
C GLU A 60 -6.00 5.24 -2.33
N ILE A 61 -6.04 4.27 -1.41
CA ILE A 61 -6.83 4.37 -0.17
C ILE A 61 -6.30 5.50 0.71
N ILE A 62 -4.98 5.57 0.93
CA ILE A 62 -4.38 6.62 1.75
C ILE A 62 -4.59 8.00 1.10
N PHE A 63 -4.34 8.11 -0.20
CA PHE A 63 -4.44 9.38 -0.92
C PHE A 63 -5.87 9.93 -0.90
N GLU A 64 -6.87 9.10 -1.22
CA GLU A 64 -8.27 9.55 -1.20
C GLU A 64 -8.78 9.81 0.21
N SER A 65 -8.30 9.06 1.19
CA SER A 65 -8.59 9.28 2.60
C SER A 65 -8.10 10.66 3.07
N ILE A 66 -6.85 11.02 2.79
CA ILE A 66 -6.29 12.32 3.18
C ILE A 66 -6.90 13.45 2.36
N LYS A 67 -7.11 13.25 1.05
CA LYS A 67 -7.77 14.23 0.19
C LYS A 67 -9.18 14.55 0.67
N SER A 68 -9.95 13.54 1.05
CA SER A 68 -11.29 13.74 1.62
C SER A 68 -11.23 14.49 2.95
N ASP A 69 -10.19 14.26 3.75
CA ASP A 69 -10.04 14.92 5.04
C ASP A 69 -9.68 16.40 4.91
N LYS A 70 -8.77 16.73 3.99
CA LYS A 70 -8.43 18.12 3.66
C LYS A 70 -9.63 18.84 3.03
N GLY A 71 -10.29 18.23 2.04
CA GLY A 71 -11.43 18.83 1.34
C GLY A 71 -12.65 19.11 2.22
N ASN A 72 -12.94 18.23 3.19
CA ASN A 72 -14.10 18.37 4.08
C ASN A 72 -13.76 19.00 5.46
N LYS A 73 -12.53 19.49 5.64
CA LYS A 73 -12.01 19.95 6.95
C LYS A 73 -12.21 18.93 8.07
N THR A 74 -12.15 17.64 7.72
CA THR A 74 -12.38 16.56 8.68
C THR A 74 -11.15 16.40 9.58
N LEU A 75 -9.95 16.72 9.07
CA LEU A 75 -8.73 16.69 9.86
C LEU A 75 -8.81 17.68 11.04
N GLU A 76 -9.30 18.91 10.79
CA GLU A 76 -9.50 19.95 11.82
C GLU A 76 -10.46 19.49 12.92
N LYS A 77 -11.49 18.71 12.56
CA LYS A 77 -12.47 18.16 13.50
C LYS A 77 -11.93 16.95 14.28
N LEU A 78 -10.94 16.24 13.74
CA LEU A 78 -10.40 15.02 14.35
C LEU A 78 -9.21 15.29 15.28
N LEU A 79 -8.39 16.30 15.00
CA LEU A 79 -7.21 16.65 15.80
C LEU A 79 -7.54 17.00 17.27
N PRO A 80 -8.68 17.63 17.61
CA PRO A 80 -9.09 17.84 19.00
C PRO A 80 -9.48 16.54 19.74
N LEU A 81 -9.91 15.51 19.00
CA LEU A 81 -10.45 14.26 19.55
C LEU A 81 -9.41 13.13 19.58
N PHE A 82 -8.43 13.17 18.67
CA PHE A 82 -7.43 12.12 18.48
C PHE A 82 -6.07 12.75 18.16
N SER A 83 -4.99 12.16 18.69
CA SER A 83 -3.63 12.55 18.30
C SER A 83 -3.36 12.26 16.82
N ALA A 84 -2.50 13.07 16.19
CA ALA A 84 -2.08 12.87 14.81
C ALA A 84 -1.53 11.45 14.57
N GLU A 85 -0.72 10.92 15.51
CA GLU A 85 -0.23 9.54 15.47
C GLU A 85 -1.37 8.51 15.38
N LYS A 86 -2.44 8.68 16.16
CA LYS A 86 -3.60 7.76 16.12
C LYS A 86 -4.37 7.85 14.81
N ILE A 87 -4.47 9.05 14.22
CA ILE A 87 -5.13 9.26 12.93
C ILE A 87 -4.32 8.58 11.82
N ILE A 88 -3.01 8.81 11.80
CA ILE A 88 -2.07 8.22 10.84
C ILE A 88 -2.11 6.69 10.96
N LEU A 89 -1.97 6.16 12.17
CA LEU A 89 -2.02 4.73 12.41
C LEU A 89 -3.35 4.12 11.94
N ALA A 90 -4.48 4.79 12.16
CA ALA A 90 -5.77 4.29 11.70
C ALA A 90 -5.87 4.18 10.18
N LYS A 91 -5.38 5.19 9.45
CA LYS A 91 -5.33 5.19 7.98
C LYS A 91 -4.40 4.11 7.47
N THR A 92 -3.20 4.02 8.03
CA THR A 92 -2.19 3.02 7.66
C THR A 92 -2.67 1.59 7.92
N VAL A 93 -3.25 1.31 9.09
CA VAL A 93 -3.75 -0.03 9.44
C VAL A 93 -4.93 -0.42 8.55
N PHE A 94 -5.86 0.50 8.29
CA PHE A 94 -6.97 0.23 7.39
C PHE A 94 -6.50 -0.02 5.95
N GLY A 95 -5.61 0.85 5.44
CA GLY A 95 -4.96 0.67 4.15
C GLY A 95 -4.23 -0.67 4.06
N MET A 96 -3.45 -1.03 5.09
CA MET A 96 -2.69 -2.28 5.13
C MET A 96 -3.63 -3.48 5.01
N ILE A 97 -4.69 -3.54 5.83
CA ILE A 97 -5.63 -4.66 5.82
C ILE A 97 -6.29 -4.79 4.44
N THR A 98 -6.82 -3.68 3.92
CA THR A 98 -7.53 -3.68 2.64
C THR A 98 -6.62 -4.01 1.46
N ALA A 99 -5.46 -3.37 1.34
CA ALA A 99 -4.49 -3.61 0.29
C ALA A 99 -3.97 -5.06 0.32
N THR A 100 -3.67 -5.59 1.50
CA THR A 100 -3.22 -6.98 1.67
C THR A 100 -4.30 -7.96 1.25
N LEU A 101 -5.55 -7.80 1.72
CA LEU A 101 -6.65 -8.69 1.37
C LEU A 101 -6.96 -8.67 -0.12
N VAL A 102 -7.02 -7.48 -0.73
CA VAL A 102 -7.28 -7.33 -2.16
C VAL A 102 -6.14 -7.94 -2.96
N SER A 103 -4.89 -7.62 -2.62
CA SER A 103 -3.71 -8.14 -3.32
C SER A 103 -3.61 -9.67 -3.26
N ILE A 104 -3.84 -10.28 -2.09
CA ILE A 104 -3.84 -11.74 -1.96
C ILE A 104 -4.97 -12.35 -2.78
N THR A 105 -6.21 -11.86 -2.64
CA THR A 105 -7.38 -12.39 -3.36
C THR A 105 -7.17 -12.29 -4.87
N TYR A 106 -6.68 -11.13 -5.32
CA TYR A 106 -6.41 -10.85 -6.70
C TYR A 106 -5.29 -11.76 -7.26
N SER A 107 -4.16 -11.82 -6.56
CA SER A 107 -3.00 -12.61 -7.00
C SER A 107 -3.31 -14.10 -6.98
N MET A 108 -4.11 -14.57 -6.02
CA MET A 108 -4.57 -15.97 -5.98
C MET A 108 -5.50 -16.31 -7.15
N ALA A 109 -6.40 -15.41 -7.55
CA ALA A 109 -7.24 -15.63 -8.73
C ALA A 109 -6.39 -15.80 -10.01
N PHE A 110 -5.33 -15.00 -10.15
CA PHE A 110 -4.36 -15.16 -11.24
C PHE A 110 -3.47 -16.40 -11.07
N PHE A 111 -3.13 -16.78 -9.84
CA PHE A 111 -2.29 -17.95 -9.56
C PHE A 111 -3.02 -19.27 -9.83
N ILE A 112 -4.31 -19.38 -9.52
CA ILE A 112 -5.13 -20.57 -9.86
C ILE A 112 -5.09 -20.82 -11.37
N TYR A 113 -5.14 -19.76 -12.19
CA TYR A 113 -5.00 -19.87 -13.64
C TYR A 113 -3.64 -20.47 -14.07
N PHE A 114 -2.55 -20.18 -13.35
CA PHE A 114 -1.22 -20.75 -13.63
C PHE A 114 -0.99 -22.15 -13.05
N VAL A 115 -1.49 -22.42 -11.84
CA VAL A 115 -1.30 -23.70 -11.15
C VAL A 115 -2.07 -24.82 -11.85
N LEU A 116 -3.28 -24.55 -12.33
CA LEU A 116 -4.06 -25.49 -13.14
C LEU A 116 -3.31 -25.91 -14.42
N LEU A 117 -2.37 -25.09 -14.90
CA LEU A 117 -1.59 -25.37 -16.11
C LEU A 117 -0.25 -26.09 -15.84
N LYS A 118 0.36 -25.96 -14.65
CA LYS A 118 1.75 -26.44 -14.44
C LYS A 118 2.11 -27.03 -13.08
N GLY A 119 1.18 -27.15 -12.12
CA GLY A 119 1.37 -27.95 -10.89
C GLY A 119 2.66 -27.71 -10.10
N TYR A 120 2.74 -26.63 -9.32
CA TYR A 120 3.85 -26.42 -8.35
C TYR A 120 3.40 -25.58 -7.15
N PRO A 121 3.74 -25.97 -5.91
CA PRO A 121 3.89 -25.03 -4.81
C PRO A 121 5.36 -24.56 -4.75
N GLN A 122 5.57 -23.25 -4.63
CA GLN A 122 6.89 -22.69 -4.32
C GLN A 122 6.84 -21.95 -2.98
N PHE A 123 7.69 -22.34 -2.04
CA PHE A 123 7.80 -21.73 -0.70
C PHE A 123 8.07 -20.21 -0.74
N GLU A 124 8.69 -19.73 -1.81
CA GLU A 124 8.93 -18.30 -2.07
C GLU A 124 7.64 -17.47 -2.09
N ILE A 125 6.54 -18.05 -2.61
CA ILE A 125 5.23 -17.38 -2.68
C ILE A 125 4.64 -17.21 -1.28
N LEU A 126 4.80 -18.21 -0.40
CA LEU A 126 4.33 -18.14 0.98
C LEU A 126 5.12 -17.10 1.79
N GLY A 127 6.42 -16.98 1.54
CA GLY A 127 7.26 -15.93 2.12
C GLY A 127 6.78 -14.53 1.72
N ALA A 128 6.54 -14.31 0.42
CA ALA A 128 6.04 -13.04 -0.09
C ALA A 128 4.67 -12.64 0.51
N ILE A 129 3.75 -13.60 0.61
CA ILE A 129 2.41 -13.36 1.21
C ILE A 129 2.52 -13.02 2.70
N SER A 130 3.39 -13.71 3.44
CA SER A 130 3.53 -13.47 4.89
C SER A 130 4.21 -12.14 5.23
N LEU A 131 5.11 -11.66 4.37
CA LEU A 131 5.80 -10.37 4.54
C LEU A 131 4.95 -9.17 4.08
N LEU A 132 3.99 -9.39 3.19
CA LEU A 132 3.16 -8.34 2.60
C LEU A 132 2.50 -7.39 3.63
N PRO A 133 1.88 -7.86 4.73
CA PRO A 133 1.27 -6.97 5.72
C PRO A 133 2.29 -6.05 6.40
N VAL A 134 3.47 -6.59 6.71
CA VAL A 134 4.54 -5.82 7.37
C VAL A 134 5.05 -4.72 6.45
N ILE A 135 5.33 -5.06 5.20
CA ILE A 135 5.80 -4.09 4.20
C ILE A 135 4.72 -3.03 3.95
N ASN A 136 3.45 -3.43 3.83
CA ASN A 136 2.33 -2.51 3.69
C ASN A 136 2.19 -1.56 4.87
N LEU A 137 2.38 -2.05 6.11
CA LEU A 137 2.32 -1.20 7.29
C LEU A 137 3.42 -0.15 7.28
N LEU A 138 4.67 -0.55 7.02
CA LEU A 138 5.80 0.37 7.00
C LEU A 138 5.67 1.40 5.88
N PHE A 139 5.41 0.93 4.67
CA PHE A 139 5.30 1.77 3.50
C PHE A 139 4.07 2.68 3.57
N GLY A 140 2.94 2.15 4.03
CA GLY A 140 1.73 2.90 4.30
C GLY A 140 1.92 4.03 5.28
N ASN A 141 2.70 3.78 6.34
CA ASN A 141 3.00 4.82 7.30
C ASN A 141 3.79 5.94 6.63
N ILE A 142 4.90 5.61 5.96
CA ILE A 142 5.73 6.58 5.21
C ILE A 142 4.85 7.41 4.26
N LEU A 143 4.03 6.74 3.45
CA LEU A 143 3.17 7.39 2.46
C LEU A 143 2.13 8.30 3.11
N THR A 144 1.48 7.86 4.19
CA THR A 144 0.49 8.65 4.93
C THR A 144 1.11 9.91 5.51
N VAL A 145 2.30 9.79 6.10
CA VAL A 145 3.05 10.94 6.63
C VAL A 145 3.42 11.92 5.52
N LEU A 146 3.98 11.44 4.41
CA LEU A 146 4.38 12.29 3.29
C LEU A 146 3.18 13.03 2.67
N ILE A 147 2.06 12.34 2.44
CA ILE A 147 0.85 12.95 1.86
C ILE A 147 0.24 13.98 2.82
N LEU A 148 0.29 13.75 4.13
CA LEU A 148 -0.19 14.73 5.11
C LEU A 148 0.68 16.00 5.10
N LEU A 149 2.00 15.84 5.12
CA LEU A 149 2.97 16.94 5.23
C LEU A 149 3.11 17.78 3.95
N ILE A 150 2.74 17.25 2.79
CA ILE A 150 2.90 17.93 1.52
C ILE A 150 1.55 18.42 1.03
N ASP A 151 1.35 19.74 1.04
CA ASP A 151 0.12 20.38 0.54
C ASP A 151 0.07 20.46 -0.98
N ASN A 152 1.21 20.25 -1.66
CA ASN A 152 1.26 20.24 -3.10
C ASN A 152 0.87 18.86 -3.67
N MET A 153 -0.36 18.78 -4.17
CA MET A 153 -0.94 17.55 -4.75
C MET A 153 -0.10 16.94 -5.88
N LEU A 154 0.65 17.73 -6.65
CA LEU A 154 1.52 17.24 -7.73
C LEU A 154 2.77 16.54 -7.17
N VAL A 155 3.44 17.18 -6.22
CA VAL A 155 4.62 16.62 -5.53
C VAL A 155 4.26 15.33 -4.81
N THR A 156 3.10 15.32 -4.15
CA THR A 156 2.58 14.15 -3.46
C THR A 156 2.35 12.98 -4.43
N LYS A 157 1.80 13.23 -5.62
CA LYS A 157 1.62 12.20 -6.65
C LYS A 157 2.96 11.66 -7.16
N LEU A 158 3.93 12.52 -7.47
CA LEU A 158 5.25 12.10 -7.92
C LEU A 158 5.97 11.23 -6.87
N LEU A 159 5.88 11.60 -5.59
CA LEU A 159 6.43 10.80 -4.50
C LEU A 159 5.72 9.45 -4.36
N THR A 160 4.40 9.41 -4.47
CA THR A 160 3.65 8.15 -4.44
C THR A 160 4.02 7.24 -5.62
N MET A 161 4.22 7.79 -6.81
CA MET A 161 4.66 7.04 -8.00
C MET A 161 6.09 6.51 -7.84
N THR A 162 7.03 7.35 -7.40
CA THR A 162 8.42 6.96 -7.16
C THR A 162 8.50 5.87 -6.10
N GLY A 163 7.79 6.06 -5.00
CA GLY A 163 7.67 5.07 -3.94
C GLY A 163 7.05 3.75 -4.43
N THR A 164 6.07 3.83 -5.32
CA THR A 164 5.42 2.66 -5.94
C THR A 164 6.42 1.85 -6.77
N ILE A 165 7.25 2.51 -7.56
CA ILE A 165 8.29 1.84 -8.36
C ILE A 165 9.30 1.14 -7.44
N ILE A 166 9.77 1.82 -6.38
CA ILE A 166 10.70 1.22 -5.40
C ILE A 166 10.06 0.00 -4.73
N TYR A 167 8.79 0.09 -4.32
CA TYR A 167 8.06 -1.02 -3.71
C TYR A 167 7.98 -2.23 -4.64
N ILE A 168 7.68 -2.01 -5.91
CA ILE A 168 7.59 -3.09 -6.91
C ILE A 168 8.96 -3.74 -7.12
N LEU A 169 10.04 -2.94 -7.21
CA LEU A 169 11.41 -3.46 -7.34
C LEU A 169 11.81 -4.33 -6.15
N LEU A 170 11.43 -3.95 -4.93
CA LEU A 170 11.66 -4.75 -3.72
C LEU A 170 10.95 -6.10 -3.77
N PHE A 171 9.71 -6.15 -4.25
CA PHE A 171 8.95 -7.41 -4.38
C PHE A 171 9.43 -8.31 -5.52
N SER A 172 9.92 -7.69 -6.60
CA SER A 172 10.37 -8.39 -7.80
C SER A 172 11.68 -9.18 -7.60
N ASN A 173 12.48 -8.81 -6.59
CA ASN A 173 13.81 -9.36 -6.35
C ASN A 173 13.91 -10.24 -5.08
N THR A 174 12.82 -10.93 -4.76
CA THR A 174 12.62 -11.75 -3.54
C THR A 174 13.52 -13.00 -3.44
N GLY A 175 14.31 -13.30 -4.48
CA GLY A 175 15.28 -14.41 -4.46
C GLY A 175 16.49 -14.17 -3.54
N ASP A 176 16.77 -12.92 -3.16
CA ASP A 176 17.81 -12.59 -2.18
C ASP A 176 17.17 -12.14 -0.86
N ILE A 177 17.05 -13.11 0.06
CA ILE A 177 16.46 -12.90 1.39
C ILE A 177 17.23 -11.82 2.17
N GLY A 178 18.54 -11.69 1.96
CA GLY A 178 19.37 -10.68 2.64
C GLY A 178 18.97 -9.26 2.24
N LEU A 179 18.79 -9.01 0.94
CA LEU A 179 18.31 -7.72 0.44
C LEU A 179 16.91 -7.38 0.97
N LEU A 180 16.04 -8.38 1.11
CA LEU A 180 14.70 -8.18 1.66
C LEU A 180 14.75 -7.70 3.12
N PHE A 181 15.53 -8.36 3.97
CA PHE A 181 15.69 -7.96 5.38
C PHE A 181 16.28 -6.55 5.51
N ILE A 182 17.31 -6.23 4.72
CA ILE A 182 17.91 -4.89 4.70
C ILE A 182 16.85 -3.85 4.33
N SER A 183 16.04 -4.14 3.31
CA SER A 183 15.00 -3.23 2.84
C SER A 183 13.92 -2.98 3.90
N VAL A 184 13.46 -4.05 4.57
CA VAL A 184 12.49 -3.93 5.68
C VAL A 184 13.09 -3.14 6.84
N ALA A 185 14.36 -3.36 7.18
CA ALA A 185 15.05 -2.62 8.24
C ALA A 185 15.17 -1.13 7.89
N VAL A 186 15.53 -0.79 6.65
CA VAL A 186 15.59 0.60 6.17
C VAL A 186 14.20 1.25 6.23
N LEU A 187 13.15 0.57 5.75
CA LEU A 187 11.78 1.08 5.84
C LEU A 187 11.33 1.31 7.29
N PHE A 188 11.73 0.42 8.21
CA PHE A 188 11.46 0.57 9.63
C PHE A 188 12.13 1.81 10.22
N ILE A 189 13.42 2.03 9.91
CA ILE A 189 14.17 3.21 10.34
C ILE A 189 13.50 4.49 9.81
N VAL A 190 13.16 4.53 8.52
CA VAL A 190 12.51 5.70 7.91
C VAL A 190 11.14 5.96 8.55
N ALA A 191 10.32 4.93 8.75
CA ALA A 191 9.01 5.07 9.40
C ALA A 191 9.15 5.57 10.85
N PHE A 192 10.16 5.10 11.59
CA PHE A 192 10.45 5.55 12.94
C PHE A 192 10.85 7.03 12.98
N LEU A 193 11.79 7.44 12.11
CA LEU A 193 12.23 8.84 12.01
C LEU A 193 11.07 9.77 11.65
N LEU A 194 10.22 9.38 10.70
CA LEU A 194 9.04 10.15 10.31
C LEU A 194 8.02 10.30 11.45
N ASN A 195 7.79 9.23 12.22
CA ASN A 195 6.93 9.30 13.40
C ASN A 195 7.50 10.27 14.46
N MET A 196 8.81 10.29 14.67
CA MET A 196 9.45 11.27 15.58
C MET A 196 9.23 12.71 15.11
N VAL A 197 9.32 12.96 13.80
CA VAL A 197 9.09 14.30 13.23
C VAL A 197 7.65 14.76 13.45
N ILE A 198 6.67 13.89 13.24
CA ILE A 198 5.25 14.23 13.47
C ILE A 198 4.98 14.52 14.94
N LYS A 199 5.58 13.74 15.84
CA LYS A 199 5.40 13.91 17.28
C LYS A 199 5.92 15.27 17.79
N LYS A 200 6.91 15.84 17.09
CA LYS A 200 7.49 17.16 17.39
C LYS A 200 6.74 18.33 16.75
N ARG A 201 5.88 18.11 15.74
CA ARG A 201 5.09 19.20 15.15
C ARG A 201 3.86 19.51 16.00
N SER A 202 3.65 20.79 16.30
CA SER A 202 2.41 21.28 16.89
C SER A 202 1.24 21.12 15.92
N ILE A 203 0.02 21.02 16.48
CA ILE A 203 -1.24 20.90 15.74
C ILE A 203 -1.41 22.04 14.71
N GLU A 204 -0.90 23.23 15.02
CA GLU A 204 -0.94 24.42 14.15
C GLU A 204 -0.08 24.31 12.89
N ASN A 205 0.96 23.48 12.88
CA ASN A 205 1.85 23.29 11.72
C ASN A 205 1.41 22.14 10.79
N ILE A 206 0.27 21.49 11.09
CA ILE A 206 -0.30 20.37 10.33
C ILE A 206 -1.62 20.78 9.63
N LEU A 207 -2.29 21.82 10.16
CA LEU A 207 -3.47 22.46 9.59
C LEU A 207 -3.08 23.40 8.45
#